data_AF-C0C5Q1-F1
#
_entry.id   AF-C0C5Q1-F1
#
_cell.length_a   1.000
_cell.length_b   1.000
_cell.length_c   1.000
_cell.angle_alpha   90.00
_cell.angle_beta   90.00
_cell.angle_gamma   90.00
#
_symmetry.space_group_name_H-M   'P 1'
#
loop_
_entity.id
_entity.type
_entity.pdbx_description
1 polymer ?
#
loop_
_entity_poly.entity_id
_entity_poly.type
_entity_poly.pdbx_seq_one_letter_code
_entity_poly.pdbx_strand_id
1 'polypeptide(L)'
;MYCRKCGSPNDEGARFCGKCGAELQPPQEQTEKEKKVKKIRLWAGAAAVLAAAVVLAGYFAMKDVSAREAYEEYMTNADKYLETMDYEKAEEEYLQAIAIDPKQEEPYLKLAQLYEADGEPEKAESILAEADKKVPQKNRRKLAKKKEEDKQAAEQKSNYTAVWETEPQVEADAIYYLAENDYYEQPVNELRKQYLSPYAVIQKGEAKGLIGMDGRTEGGLDYEDIQIEAGGYLMERTEPVYDDKAQGQCSMYRMLEGMDEIEPALGLGGMPPYDVFYESGGELISLLERSGGSFCDFHKEVPEGAFPVQHFETPFEGDIFDDSYREWKENGGLYAVYNGGAPVTDFVYEECGSAVDGLLAVKRDGKWGYVDESGKEVIPAEFDASWQYYTSADPYGEAYEDYCYAASEGYVVLRSGKQWELRDTAGNVAVPSGIYEEILPVYEGRCWVKKDGRWGVLEIYEWSEDAQQEDGGGSGEDVQDTGGPGESYTVYDSGPVELTGVIQFETGTHPNGQEIGAVILKLDTPAGFHVGGGLEPEESFENCTDIQLVGAEIDKSWEGKHVKVTGELNADAYTVYYFREYAVYDAVVSEIK
;
A
#
# COMPACT_ATOMS: atom_id res chain seq x y z
N MET A 1 -52.68 -75.39 -41.31
CA MET A 1 -52.01 -74.31 -40.54
C MET A 1 -51.25 -74.90 -39.34
N TYR A 2 -50.05 -74.41 -39.00
CA TYR A 2 -49.26 -74.93 -37.87
C TYR A 2 -49.44 -74.07 -36.62
N CYS A 3 -49.59 -74.70 -35.45
CA CYS A 3 -49.67 -73.97 -34.19
C CYS A 3 -48.33 -73.32 -33.85
N ARG A 4 -48.29 -71.99 -33.68
CA ARG A 4 -47.05 -71.27 -33.33
C ARG A 4 -46.49 -71.63 -31.95
N LYS A 5 -47.31 -72.19 -31.05
CA LYS A 5 -46.89 -72.56 -29.70
C LYS A 5 -46.26 -73.95 -29.63
N CYS A 6 -46.78 -74.93 -30.38
CA CYS A 6 -46.32 -76.32 -30.25
C CYS A 6 -45.95 -77.01 -31.58
N GLY A 7 -46.03 -76.29 -32.71
CA GLY A 7 -45.60 -76.77 -34.02
C GLY A 7 -46.49 -77.85 -34.64
N SER A 8 -47.62 -78.20 -34.03
CA SER A 8 -48.49 -79.25 -34.58
C SER A 8 -49.25 -78.76 -35.82
N PRO A 9 -49.41 -79.60 -36.85
CA PRO A 9 -50.32 -79.32 -37.97
C PRO A 9 -51.76 -79.35 -37.47
N ASN A 10 -52.56 -78.39 -37.92
CA ASN A 10 -53.99 -78.27 -37.65
C ASN A 10 -54.72 -78.00 -38.97
N ASP A 11 -55.98 -78.45 -39.04
CA ASP A 11 -56.85 -78.31 -40.22
C ASP A 11 -57.07 -76.84 -40.59
N GLU A 12 -57.26 -76.57 -41.88
CA GLU A 12 -57.58 -75.23 -42.35
C GLU A 12 -58.94 -74.77 -41.79
N GLY A 13 -58.93 -73.66 -41.04
CA GLY A 13 -60.11 -73.10 -40.38
C GLY A 13 -60.24 -73.43 -38.89
N ALA A 14 -59.34 -74.23 -38.31
CA ALA A 14 -59.34 -74.51 -36.87
C ALA A 14 -59.12 -73.23 -36.04
N ARG A 15 -60.03 -72.94 -35.10
CA ARG A 15 -59.94 -71.75 -34.23
C ARG A 15 -58.97 -71.94 -33.07
N PHE A 16 -58.79 -73.18 -32.58
CA PHE A 16 -57.82 -73.54 -31.54
C PHE A 16 -56.98 -74.75 -31.98
N CYS A 17 -55.77 -74.86 -31.44
CA CYS A 17 -54.87 -75.96 -31.69
C CYS A 17 -55.39 -77.24 -31.04
N GLY A 18 -55.64 -78.28 -31.83
CA GLY A 18 -56.13 -79.57 -31.34
C GLY A 18 -55.18 -80.29 -30.39
N LYS A 19 -53.88 -79.93 -30.38
CA LYS A 19 -52.86 -80.54 -29.50
C LYS A 19 -52.67 -79.80 -28.17
N CYS A 20 -52.64 -78.46 -28.16
CA CYS A 20 -52.32 -77.69 -26.95
C CYS A 20 -53.39 -76.65 -26.55
N GLY A 21 -54.51 -76.58 -27.27
CA GLY A 21 -55.64 -75.70 -26.98
C GLY A 21 -55.43 -74.22 -27.29
N ALA A 22 -54.27 -73.82 -27.83
CA ALA A 22 -53.99 -72.40 -28.12
C ALA A 22 -54.79 -71.85 -29.32
N GLU A 23 -55.34 -70.64 -29.21
CA GLU A 23 -56.13 -70.01 -30.29
C GLU A 23 -55.26 -69.66 -31.52
N LEU A 24 -55.84 -69.78 -32.72
CA LEU A 24 -55.14 -69.74 -34.00
C LEU A 24 -55.51 -68.54 -34.91
N GLN A 25 -56.32 -67.57 -34.47
CA GLN A 25 -56.72 -66.37 -35.26
C GLN A 25 -55.89 -65.09 -34.95
N PRO A 26 -55.70 -64.15 -35.91
CA PRO A 26 -54.94 -62.91 -35.71
C PRO A 26 -55.80 -61.70 -35.24
N PRO A 27 -55.21 -60.61 -34.70
CA PRO A 27 -55.94 -59.47 -34.13
C PRO A 27 -56.57 -58.54 -35.20
N GLN A 28 -57.71 -57.91 -34.88
CA GLN A 28 -58.45 -56.98 -35.76
C GLN A 28 -57.67 -55.70 -36.12
N GLU A 29 -57.70 -55.30 -37.39
CA GLU A 29 -57.10 -54.06 -37.92
C GLU A 29 -57.93 -52.80 -37.60
N GLN A 30 -57.27 -51.78 -37.04
CA GLN A 30 -57.84 -50.43 -36.85
C GLN A 30 -57.96 -49.67 -38.18
N THR A 31 -59.07 -48.95 -38.37
CA THR A 31 -59.41 -48.22 -39.61
C THR A 31 -58.45 -47.05 -39.90
N GLU A 32 -58.13 -46.79 -41.18
CA GLU A 32 -57.19 -45.72 -41.59
C GLU A 32 -57.56 -44.31 -41.06
N LYS A 33 -58.87 -44.04 -40.90
CA LYS A 33 -59.38 -42.76 -40.40
C LYS A 33 -58.97 -42.51 -38.94
N GLU A 34 -58.99 -43.55 -38.10
CA GLU A 34 -58.58 -43.46 -36.69
C GLU A 34 -57.06 -43.33 -36.54
N LYS A 35 -56.28 -44.04 -37.37
CA LYS A 35 -54.81 -43.88 -37.43
C LYS A 35 -54.43 -42.45 -37.82
N LYS A 36 -55.16 -41.83 -38.77
CA LYS A 36 -54.92 -40.45 -39.23
C LYS A 36 -55.24 -39.42 -38.15
N VAL A 37 -56.35 -39.56 -37.42
CA VAL A 37 -56.74 -38.65 -36.32
C VAL A 37 -55.77 -38.76 -35.14
N LYS A 38 -55.33 -39.97 -34.76
CA LYS A 38 -54.29 -40.14 -33.73
C LYS A 38 -52.98 -39.47 -34.13
N LYS A 39 -52.55 -39.61 -35.38
CA LYS A 39 -51.34 -38.93 -35.90
C LYS A 39 -51.49 -37.41 -35.82
N ILE A 40 -52.62 -36.85 -36.25
CA ILE A 40 -52.87 -35.39 -36.20
C ILE A 40 -52.87 -34.88 -34.75
N ARG A 41 -53.50 -35.60 -33.81
CA ARG A 41 -53.47 -35.23 -32.38
C ARG A 41 -52.08 -35.32 -31.78
N LEU A 42 -51.27 -36.31 -32.19
CA LEU A 42 -49.88 -36.43 -31.76
C LEU A 42 -49.03 -35.26 -32.26
N TRP A 43 -49.15 -34.89 -33.53
CA TRP A 43 -48.44 -33.75 -34.12
C TRP A 43 -48.91 -32.41 -33.55
N ALA A 44 -50.21 -32.25 -33.29
CA ALA A 44 -50.74 -31.06 -32.61
C ALA A 44 -50.23 -30.95 -31.16
N GLY A 45 -50.14 -32.07 -30.44
CA GLY A 45 -49.54 -32.11 -29.10
C GLY A 45 -48.05 -31.77 -29.12
N ALA A 46 -47.29 -32.33 -30.07
CA ALA A 46 -45.86 -32.02 -30.24
C ALA A 46 -45.63 -30.54 -30.59
N ALA A 47 -46.46 -29.96 -31.48
CA ALA A 47 -46.41 -28.55 -31.83
C ALA A 47 -46.73 -27.63 -30.64
N ALA A 48 -47.69 -28.01 -29.79
CA ALA A 48 -48.03 -27.25 -28.58
C ALA A 48 -46.88 -27.25 -27.55
N VAL A 49 -46.19 -28.38 -27.37
CA VAL A 49 -45.02 -28.48 -26.49
C VAL A 49 -43.85 -27.63 -27.03
N LEU A 50 -43.60 -27.67 -28.34
CA LEU A 50 -42.58 -26.82 -28.98
C LEU A 50 -42.91 -25.33 -28.83
N ALA A 51 -44.16 -24.92 -29.05
CA ALA A 51 -44.58 -23.54 -28.87
C ALA A 51 -44.42 -23.07 -27.41
N ALA A 52 -44.78 -23.91 -26.43
CA ALA A 52 -44.56 -23.61 -25.02
C ALA A 52 -43.07 -23.47 -24.67
N ALA A 53 -42.21 -24.33 -25.24
CA ALA A 53 -40.76 -24.25 -25.04
C ALA A 53 -40.17 -22.96 -25.64
N VAL A 54 -40.64 -22.50 -26.80
CA VAL A 54 -40.21 -21.24 -27.42
C VAL A 54 -40.64 -20.01 -26.59
N VAL A 55 -41.87 -20.01 -26.07
CA VAL A 55 -42.35 -18.92 -25.20
C VAL A 55 -41.56 -18.88 -23.89
N LEU A 56 -41.29 -20.03 -23.28
CA LEU A 56 -40.45 -20.14 -22.09
C LEU A 56 -39.02 -19.65 -22.38
N ALA A 57 -38.41 -20.08 -23.48
CA ALA A 57 -37.08 -19.62 -23.89
C ALA A 57 -37.05 -18.10 -24.14
N GLY A 58 -38.07 -17.55 -24.79
CA GLY A 58 -38.22 -16.10 -24.99
C GLY A 58 -38.38 -15.32 -23.70
N TYR A 59 -39.13 -15.86 -22.72
CA TYR A 59 -39.26 -15.27 -21.39
C TYR A 59 -37.93 -15.25 -20.63
N PHE A 60 -37.18 -16.36 -20.62
CA PHE A 60 -35.85 -16.40 -20.00
C PHE A 60 -34.86 -15.46 -20.69
N ALA A 61 -34.87 -15.39 -22.03
CA ALA A 61 -34.01 -14.47 -22.78
C ALA A 61 -34.32 -12.99 -22.45
N MET A 62 -35.59 -12.60 -22.35
CA MET A 62 -35.96 -11.24 -21.95
C MET A 62 -35.55 -10.93 -20.50
N LYS A 63 -35.71 -11.90 -19.59
CA LYS A 63 -35.28 -11.75 -18.19
C LYS A 63 -33.77 -11.56 -18.08
N ASP A 64 -32.98 -12.33 -18.83
CA ASP A 64 -31.52 -12.22 -18.86
C ASP A 64 -31.06 -10.86 -19.40
N VAL A 65 -31.73 -10.31 -20.41
CA VAL A 65 -31.41 -8.96 -20.94
C VAL A 65 -31.66 -7.88 -19.89
N SER A 66 -32.83 -7.91 -19.21
CA SER A 66 -33.14 -6.92 -18.17
C SER A 66 -32.20 -6.98 -16.97
N ALA A 67 -31.74 -8.19 -16.59
CA ALA A 67 -30.79 -8.35 -15.50
C ALA A 67 -29.41 -7.79 -15.88
N ARG A 68 -28.99 -7.98 -17.14
CA ARG A 68 -27.73 -7.43 -17.64
C ARG A 68 -27.73 -5.91 -17.69
N GLU A 69 -28.82 -5.29 -18.17
CA GLU A 69 -28.95 -3.83 -18.20
C GLU A 69 -28.87 -3.24 -16.78
N ALA A 70 -29.59 -3.84 -15.82
CA ALA A 70 -29.53 -3.41 -14.43
C ALA A 70 -28.13 -3.58 -13.83
N TYR A 71 -27.46 -4.71 -14.08
CA TYR A 71 -26.07 -4.92 -13.65
C TYR A 71 -25.13 -3.82 -14.17
N GLU A 72 -25.19 -3.52 -15.47
CA GLU A 72 -24.33 -2.49 -16.09
C GLU A 72 -24.63 -1.09 -15.52
N GLU A 73 -25.90 -0.80 -15.17
CA GLU A 73 -26.30 0.46 -14.52
C GLU A 73 -25.69 0.59 -13.11
N TYR A 74 -25.83 -0.44 -12.26
CA TYR A 74 -25.25 -0.43 -10.91
C TYR A 74 -23.72 -0.30 -10.93
N MET A 75 -23.03 -0.99 -11.84
CA MET A 75 -21.59 -0.84 -12.00
C MET A 75 -21.20 0.60 -12.37
N THR A 76 -21.92 1.22 -13.32
CA THR A 76 -21.64 2.58 -13.78
C THR A 76 -21.88 3.61 -12.66
N ASN A 77 -22.95 3.45 -11.89
CA ASN A 77 -23.24 4.32 -10.76
C ASN A 77 -22.19 4.17 -9.65
N ALA A 78 -21.76 2.94 -9.35
CA ALA A 78 -20.71 2.68 -8.37
C ALA A 78 -19.40 3.39 -8.74
N ASP A 79 -18.95 3.25 -9.99
CA ASP A 79 -17.75 3.93 -10.50
C ASP A 79 -17.89 5.46 -10.42
N LYS A 80 -19.07 6.00 -10.74
CA LYS A 80 -19.34 7.44 -10.61
C LYS A 80 -19.30 7.92 -9.16
N TYR A 81 -19.82 7.13 -8.22
CA TYR A 81 -19.75 7.48 -6.81
C TYR A 81 -18.31 7.47 -6.29
N LEU A 82 -17.48 6.54 -6.76
CA LEU A 82 -16.03 6.56 -6.50
C LEU A 82 -15.37 7.85 -7.00
N GLU A 83 -15.68 8.30 -8.22
CA GLU A 83 -15.14 9.57 -8.77
C GLU A 83 -15.54 10.78 -7.90
N THR A 84 -16.70 10.73 -7.25
CA THR A 84 -17.18 11.76 -6.33
C THR A 84 -16.82 11.50 -4.86
N MET A 85 -16.00 10.48 -4.57
CA MET A 85 -15.59 10.07 -3.22
C MET A 85 -16.75 9.71 -2.27
N ASP A 86 -17.91 9.30 -2.81
CA ASP A 86 -19.07 8.84 -2.04
C ASP A 86 -19.01 7.31 -1.84
N TYR A 87 -18.09 6.89 -0.97
CA TYR A 87 -17.72 5.48 -0.78
C TYR A 87 -18.88 4.59 -0.31
N GLU A 88 -19.74 5.11 0.59
CA GLU A 88 -20.91 4.37 1.08
C GLU A 88 -21.87 4.02 -0.06
N LYS A 89 -22.16 4.97 -0.97
CA LYS A 89 -23.02 4.68 -2.12
C LYS A 89 -22.34 3.80 -3.15
N ALA A 90 -21.04 3.94 -3.35
CA ALA A 90 -20.28 3.06 -4.22
C ALA A 90 -20.38 1.59 -3.74
N GLU A 91 -20.22 1.35 -2.43
CA GLU A 91 -20.43 0.04 -1.80
C GLU A 91 -21.83 -0.50 -2.07
N GLU A 92 -22.87 0.29 -1.80
CA GLU A 92 -24.26 -0.12 -2.00
C GLU A 92 -24.52 -0.57 -3.44
N GLU A 93 -24.06 0.20 -4.43
CA GLU A 93 -24.26 -0.11 -5.85
C GLU A 93 -23.46 -1.36 -6.29
N TYR A 94 -22.21 -1.55 -5.82
CA TYR A 94 -21.47 -2.79 -6.08
C TYR A 94 -22.15 -4.02 -5.48
N LEU A 95 -22.69 -3.91 -4.27
CA LEU A 95 -23.46 -4.98 -3.63
C LEU A 95 -24.73 -5.32 -4.43
N GLN A 96 -25.42 -4.31 -5.02
CA GLN A 96 -26.55 -4.56 -5.91
C GLN A 96 -26.12 -5.25 -7.21
N ALA A 97 -25.00 -4.85 -7.82
CA ALA A 97 -24.44 -5.52 -8.99
C ALA A 97 -24.13 -7.01 -8.70
N ILE A 98 -23.53 -7.29 -7.53
CA ILE A 98 -23.27 -8.65 -7.03
C ILE A 98 -24.57 -9.44 -6.86
N ALA A 99 -25.62 -8.82 -6.30
CA ALA A 99 -26.91 -9.46 -6.09
C ALA A 99 -27.59 -9.86 -7.41
N ILE A 100 -27.37 -9.10 -8.48
CA ILE A 100 -27.94 -9.36 -9.82
C ILE A 100 -27.17 -10.45 -10.56
N ASP A 101 -25.85 -10.34 -10.66
CA ASP A 101 -24.99 -11.35 -11.31
C ASP A 101 -23.76 -11.71 -10.45
N PRO A 102 -23.90 -12.65 -9.50
CA PRO A 102 -22.82 -13.04 -8.60
C PRO A 102 -21.70 -13.85 -9.29
N LYS A 103 -21.79 -14.05 -10.62
CA LYS A 103 -20.81 -14.82 -11.40
C LYS A 103 -19.76 -13.94 -12.07
N GLN A 104 -19.84 -12.63 -11.89
CA GLN A 104 -18.86 -11.66 -12.38
C GLN A 104 -17.84 -11.36 -11.30
N GLU A 105 -16.55 -11.39 -11.63
CA GLU A 105 -15.48 -11.10 -10.66
C GLU A 105 -15.30 -9.60 -10.39
N GLU A 106 -15.66 -8.74 -11.34
CA GLU A 106 -15.39 -7.31 -11.33
C GLU A 106 -15.96 -6.54 -10.12
N PRO A 107 -17.25 -6.68 -9.74
CA PRO A 107 -17.77 -5.95 -8.60
C PRO A 107 -17.17 -6.42 -7.27
N TYR A 108 -16.81 -7.70 -7.15
CA TYR A 108 -16.13 -8.20 -5.95
C TYR A 108 -14.74 -7.60 -5.81
N LEU A 109 -13.99 -7.50 -6.92
CA LEU A 109 -12.66 -6.90 -6.93
C LEU A 109 -12.70 -5.41 -6.62
N LYS A 110 -13.63 -4.69 -7.24
CA LYS A 110 -13.84 -3.25 -6.97
C LYS A 110 -14.26 -2.99 -5.53
N LEU A 111 -15.14 -3.83 -4.99
CA LEU A 111 -15.59 -3.72 -3.60
C LEU A 111 -14.48 -4.13 -2.61
N ALA A 112 -13.67 -5.13 -2.94
CA ALA A 112 -12.49 -5.47 -2.15
C ALA A 112 -11.48 -4.32 -2.13
N GLN A 113 -11.20 -3.70 -3.29
CA GLN A 113 -10.35 -2.51 -3.39
C GLN A 113 -10.90 -1.34 -2.58
N LEU A 114 -12.23 -1.14 -2.59
CA LEU A 114 -12.89 -0.14 -1.75
C LEU A 114 -12.67 -0.43 -0.27
N TYR A 115 -12.90 -1.67 0.19
CA TYR A 115 -12.69 -2.06 1.59
C TYR A 115 -11.22 -2.01 2.02
N GLU A 116 -10.30 -2.42 1.14
CA GLU A 116 -8.87 -2.22 1.33
C GLU A 116 -8.61 -0.73 1.56
N ALA A 117 -8.97 0.13 0.61
CA ALA A 117 -8.79 1.58 0.72
C ALA A 117 -9.47 2.18 1.96
N ASP A 118 -10.61 1.67 2.42
CA ASP A 118 -11.29 2.18 3.63
C ASP A 118 -10.68 1.65 4.95
N GLY A 119 -9.61 0.84 4.88
CA GLY A 119 -8.94 0.27 6.06
C GLY A 119 -9.70 -0.89 6.68
N GLU A 120 -10.51 -1.61 5.90
CA GLU A 120 -11.31 -2.76 6.33
C GLU A 120 -10.84 -4.07 5.66
N PRO A 121 -9.59 -4.52 5.90
CA PRO A 121 -8.99 -5.67 5.21
C PRO A 121 -9.78 -6.96 5.43
N GLU A 122 -10.41 -7.14 6.59
CA GLU A 122 -11.27 -8.30 6.87
C GLU A 122 -12.50 -8.35 5.94
N LYS A 123 -13.09 -7.19 5.60
CA LYS A 123 -14.21 -7.14 4.66
C LYS A 123 -13.74 -7.40 3.24
N ALA A 124 -12.56 -6.90 2.86
CA ALA A 124 -11.92 -7.20 1.58
C ALA A 124 -11.66 -8.70 1.43
N GLU A 125 -11.06 -9.35 2.43
CA GLU A 125 -10.85 -10.79 2.42
C GLU A 125 -12.18 -11.56 2.36
N SER A 126 -13.17 -11.15 3.14
CA SER A 126 -14.49 -11.77 3.17
C SER A 126 -15.17 -11.72 1.80
N ILE A 127 -15.15 -10.56 1.13
CA ILE A 127 -15.79 -10.38 -0.18
C ILE A 127 -15.03 -11.12 -1.28
N LEU A 128 -13.70 -11.18 -1.21
CA LEU A 128 -12.87 -11.99 -2.13
C LEU A 128 -13.10 -13.50 -1.90
N ALA A 129 -13.23 -13.95 -0.65
CA ALA A 129 -13.58 -15.32 -0.30
C ALA A 129 -15.01 -15.69 -0.77
N GLU A 130 -15.92 -14.72 -0.79
CA GLU A 130 -17.25 -14.88 -1.36
C GLU A 130 -17.19 -15.02 -2.90
N ALA A 131 -16.41 -14.16 -3.57
CA ALA A 131 -16.15 -14.26 -5.01
C ALA A 131 -15.62 -15.65 -5.37
N ASP A 132 -14.77 -16.20 -4.52
CA ASP A 132 -14.21 -17.53 -4.67
C ASP A 132 -15.21 -18.68 -4.52
N LYS A 133 -16.39 -18.43 -3.97
CA LYS A 133 -17.47 -19.42 -3.90
C LYS A 133 -18.43 -19.23 -5.07
N LYS A 134 -18.69 -17.99 -5.48
CA LYS A 134 -19.79 -17.64 -6.41
C LYS A 134 -19.37 -17.49 -7.87
N VAL A 135 -18.17 -16.98 -8.15
CA VAL A 135 -17.67 -16.77 -9.51
C VAL A 135 -17.23 -18.11 -10.12
N PRO A 136 -17.55 -18.48 -11.36
CA PRO A 136 -17.01 -19.71 -11.96
C PRO A 136 -15.50 -19.60 -12.24
N GLN A 137 -14.73 -20.69 -12.09
CA GLN A 137 -13.27 -20.70 -12.33
C GLN A 137 -12.85 -20.08 -13.68
N LYS A 138 -13.63 -20.32 -14.75
CA LYS A 138 -13.41 -19.74 -16.08
C LYS A 138 -13.53 -18.20 -16.15
N ASN A 139 -14.14 -17.59 -15.14
CA ASN A 139 -14.41 -16.15 -15.02
C ASN A 139 -13.64 -15.53 -13.84
N ARG A 140 -12.66 -16.23 -13.23
CA ARG A 140 -11.87 -15.75 -12.08
C ARG A 140 -10.45 -15.35 -12.47
N ARG A 141 -10.24 -14.81 -13.68
CA ARG A 141 -8.88 -14.53 -14.16
C ARG A 141 -8.27 -13.33 -13.42
N LYS A 142 -9.02 -12.25 -13.24
CA LYS A 142 -8.56 -11.08 -12.49
C LYS A 142 -8.44 -11.43 -11.00
N LEU A 143 -9.38 -12.20 -10.45
CA LEU A 143 -9.31 -12.67 -9.06
C LEU A 143 -8.08 -13.53 -8.77
N ALA A 144 -7.74 -14.46 -9.67
CA ALA A 144 -6.55 -15.28 -9.54
C ALA A 144 -5.26 -14.45 -9.65
N LYS A 145 -5.25 -13.40 -10.50
CA LYS A 145 -4.12 -12.47 -10.61
C LYS A 145 -3.91 -11.69 -9.31
N LYS A 146 -4.97 -11.09 -8.75
CA LYS A 146 -4.91 -10.37 -7.46
C LYS A 146 -4.39 -11.26 -6.34
N LYS A 147 -4.87 -12.51 -6.24
CA LYS A 147 -4.34 -13.47 -5.25
C LYS A 147 -2.86 -13.80 -5.45
N GLU A 148 -2.41 -13.92 -6.69
CA GLU A 148 -1.00 -14.16 -6.99
C GLU A 148 -0.17 -12.92 -6.68
N GLU A 149 -0.69 -11.71 -6.91
CA GLU A 149 -0.05 -10.44 -6.52
C GLU A 149 0.03 -10.30 -5.00
N ASP A 150 -1.05 -10.58 -4.27
CA ASP A 150 -1.07 -10.57 -2.80
C ASP A 150 -0.11 -11.62 -2.22
N LYS A 151 -0.08 -12.80 -2.84
CA LYS A 151 0.86 -13.87 -2.47
C LYS A 151 2.30 -13.46 -2.77
N GLN A 152 2.58 -12.87 -3.91
CA GLN A 152 3.92 -12.37 -4.26
C GLN A 152 4.34 -11.21 -3.36
N ALA A 153 3.44 -10.31 -2.99
CA ALA A 153 3.71 -9.24 -2.03
C ALA A 153 3.99 -9.81 -0.63
N ALA A 154 3.30 -10.87 -0.21
CA ALA A 154 3.56 -11.58 1.05
C ALA A 154 4.84 -12.44 1.01
N GLU A 155 5.19 -13.01 -0.15
CA GLU A 155 6.40 -13.82 -0.37
C GLU A 155 7.64 -12.98 -0.69
N GLN A 156 7.46 -11.73 -1.11
CA GLN A 156 8.54 -10.75 -1.26
C GLN A 156 9.04 -10.43 0.13
N LYS A 157 10.02 -11.23 0.57
CA LYS A 157 10.79 -11.04 1.79
C LYS A 157 11.18 -9.57 1.83
N SER A 158 10.53 -8.81 2.71
CA SER A 158 10.89 -7.41 2.90
C SER A 158 12.35 -7.41 3.34
N ASN A 159 13.21 -6.81 2.53
CA ASN A 159 14.54 -6.44 2.95
C ASN A 159 14.48 -5.31 3.99
N TYR A 160 13.31 -4.93 4.47
CA TYR A 160 13.15 -3.90 5.47
C TYR A 160 12.61 -4.49 6.78
N THR A 161 13.13 -3.99 7.89
CA THR A 161 12.61 -4.29 9.22
C THR A 161 12.25 -2.98 9.89
N ALA A 162 11.03 -2.88 10.42
CA ALA A 162 10.58 -1.74 11.20
C ALA A 162 10.51 -2.14 12.67
N VAL A 163 11.11 -1.35 13.55
CA VAL A 163 11.21 -1.62 14.98
C VAL A 163 10.68 -0.42 15.76
N TRP A 164 9.99 -0.64 16.86
CA TRP A 164 9.60 0.45 17.75
C TRP A 164 10.83 1.03 18.45
N GLU A 165 11.19 2.28 18.13
CA GLU A 165 12.02 3.08 19.04
C GLU A 165 11.19 3.48 20.26
N THR A 166 9.95 3.93 20.01
CA THR A 166 8.97 4.24 21.05
C THR A 166 7.62 3.69 20.64
N GLU A 167 7.06 2.79 21.45
CA GLU A 167 5.72 2.23 21.22
C GLU A 167 4.64 3.33 21.17
N PRO A 168 3.48 3.07 20.53
CA PRO A 168 2.36 4.02 20.45
C PRO A 168 1.81 4.43 21.82
N GLN A 169 2.23 5.59 22.32
CA GLN A 169 1.83 6.12 23.63
C GLN A 169 1.42 7.59 23.59
N VAL A 170 1.75 8.32 22.52
CA VAL A 170 1.48 9.76 22.41
C VAL A 170 0.05 9.98 21.95
N GLU A 171 -0.74 10.69 22.76
CA GLU A 171 -2.13 11.06 22.44
C GLU A 171 -2.21 12.45 21.84
N ALA A 172 -2.36 12.51 20.52
CA ALA A 172 -2.50 13.72 19.73
C ALA A 172 -3.55 13.53 18.62
N ASP A 173 -4.21 14.61 18.21
CA ASP A 173 -5.11 14.57 17.06
C ASP A 173 -4.30 14.38 15.78
N ALA A 174 -3.15 15.06 15.70
CA ALA A 174 -2.19 14.92 14.60
C ALA A 174 -0.74 15.18 15.05
N ILE A 175 0.19 14.54 14.34
CA ILE A 175 1.60 14.92 14.28
C ILE A 175 1.93 15.10 12.80
N TYR A 176 2.64 16.17 12.44
CA TYR A 176 2.96 16.47 11.04
C TYR A 176 4.20 17.35 10.90
N TYR A 177 4.82 17.28 9.73
CA TYR A 177 5.84 18.25 9.30
C TYR A 177 5.18 19.41 8.53
N LEU A 178 5.76 20.60 8.69
CA LEU A 178 5.39 21.82 7.96
C LEU A 178 6.17 21.91 6.63
N ALA A 179 5.74 22.79 5.74
CA ALA A 179 6.42 23.02 4.47
C ALA A 179 7.73 23.80 4.67
N GLU A 180 8.74 23.42 3.89
CA GLU A 180 9.99 24.15 3.81
C GLU A 180 9.73 25.57 3.27
N ASN A 181 10.44 26.56 3.82
CA ASN A 181 10.14 27.97 3.59
C ASN A 181 11.37 28.86 3.44
N ASP A 182 12.54 28.27 3.14
CA ASP A 182 13.78 29.02 2.97
C ASP A 182 13.90 29.73 1.60
N TYR A 183 13.08 30.76 1.41
CA TYR A 183 13.16 31.66 0.24
C TYR A 183 14.47 32.46 0.17
N TYR A 184 15.26 32.51 1.24
CA TYR A 184 16.52 33.24 1.25
C TYR A 184 17.59 32.53 0.45
N GLU A 185 17.49 31.22 0.28
CA GLU A 185 18.48 30.42 -0.43
C GLU A 185 17.93 29.84 -1.73
N GLN A 186 16.67 29.38 -1.73
CA GLN A 186 16.12 28.58 -2.83
C GLN A 186 14.91 29.26 -3.50
N PRO A 187 14.68 29.00 -4.81
CA PRO A 187 13.42 29.37 -5.47
C PRO A 187 12.27 28.48 -4.99
N VAL A 188 11.03 28.95 -5.14
CA VAL A 188 9.80 28.24 -4.73
C VAL A 188 9.73 26.84 -5.34
N ASN A 189 10.29 26.64 -6.53
CA ASN A 189 10.33 25.35 -7.22
C ASN A 189 11.02 24.25 -6.40
N GLU A 190 11.95 24.60 -5.49
CA GLU A 190 12.70 23.65 -4.66
C GLU A 190 12.13 23.50 -3.23
N LEU A 191 11.14 24.30 -2.85
CA LEU A 191 10.57 24.38 -1.50
C LEU A 191 9.27 23.58 -1.32
N ARG A 192 8.77 22.92 -2.36
CA ARG A 192 7.56 22.06 -2.32
C ARG A 192 7.84 20.68 -1.71
N LYS A 193 8.34 20.70 -0.48
CA LYS A 193 8.76 19.56 0.33
C LYS A 193 8.57 19.87 1.82
N GLN A 194 8.57 18.85 2.65
CA GLN A 194 8.53 18.99 4.10
C GLN A 194 9.85 19.56 4.66
N TYR A 195 9.72 20.42 5.67
CA TYR A 195 10.82 20.84 6.53
C TYR A 195 11.11 19.71 7.52
N LEU A 196 12.19 18.96 7.26
CA LEU A 196 12.63 17.88 8.14
C LEU A 196 13.56 18.44 9.21
N SER A 197 13.18 18.21 10.47
CA SER A 197 13.99 18.54 11.62
C SER A 197 13.81 17.48 12.71
N PRO A 198 14.59 17.53 13.81
CA PRO A 198 14.35 16.69 14.98
C PRO A 198 12.94 16.82 15.57
N TYR A 199 12.22 17.88 15.21
CA TYR A 199 10.90 18.21 15.71
C TYR A 199 9.83 18.09 14.61
N ALA A 200 8.69 17.53 14.98
CA ALA A 200 7.44 17.66 14.24
C ALA A 200 6.48 18.59 14.99
N VAL A 201 5.43 19.07 14.34
CA VAL A 201 4.32 19.74 15.02
C VAL A 201 3.41 18.68 15.60
N ILE A 202 3.06 18.81 16.88
CA ILE A 202 2.02 18.04 17.56
C ILE A 202 0.80 18.93 17.79
N GLN A 203 -0.39 18.41 17.50
CA GLN A 203 -1.65 19.12 17.68
C GLN A 203 -2.62 18.36 18.59
N LYS A 204 -3.24 19.08 19.52
CA LYS A 204 -4.32 18.59 20.40
C LYS A 204 -5.38 19.67 20.58
N GLY A 205 -6.52 19.49 19.92
CA GLY A 205 -7.54 20.52 19.75
C GLY A 205 -6.97 21.72 18.98
N GLU A 206 -7.12 22.91 19.56
CA GLU A 206 -6.55 24.15 19.03
C GLU A 206 -5.10 24.37 19.48
N ALA A 207 -4.61 23.60 20.44
CA ALA A 207 -3.25 23.73 20.96
C ALA A 207 -2.26 22.96 20.08
N LYS A 208 -1.15 23.61 19.76
CA LYS A 208 -0.01 23.10 19.01
C LYS A 208 1.25 23.17 19.88
N GLY A 209 2.25 22.37 19.50
CA GLY A 209 3.60 22.41 20.06
C GLY A 209 4.59 21.69 19.15
N LEU A 210 5.85 21.67 19.55
CA LEU A 210 6.89 20.88 18.89
C LEU A 210 7.09 19.58 19.65
N ILE A 211 7.25 18.46 18.94
CA ILE A 211 7.53 17.14 19.53
C ILE A 211 8.77 16.54 18.89
N GLY A 212 9.72 16.12 19.73
CA GLY A 212 10.92 15.41 19.28
C GLY A 212 10.64 13.93 19.06
N MET A 213 11.50 13.24 18.30
CA MET A 213 11.42 11.79 18.08
C MET A 213 11.46 10.95 19.37
N ASP A 214 11.90 11.51 20.51
CA ASP A 214 11.84 10.84 21.82
C ASP A 214 10.43 10.90 22.49
N GLY A 215 9.45 11.45 21.77
CA GLY A 215 8.07 11.63 22.23
C GLY A 215 7.86 12.76 23.23
N ARG A 216 8.87 13.58 23.49
CA ARG A 216 8.76 14.73 24.40
C ARG A 216 8.44 16.00 23.65
N THR A 217 7.56 16.80 24.25
CA THR A 217 7.22 18.12 23.72
C THR A 217 8.28 19.14 24.13
N GLU A 218 8.70 19.96 23.17
CA GLU A 218 9.62 21.07 23.37
C GLU A 218 8.82 22.37 23.46
N GLY A 219 9.02 23.13 24.54
CA GLY A 219 8.26 24.37 24.77
C GLY A 219 6.77 24.23 25.12
N GLY A 220 6.26 22.99 25.29
CA GLY A 220 4.87 22.72 25.69
C GLY A 220 3.84 22.76 24.56
N LEU A 221 2.55 22.72 24.92
CA LEU A 221 1.38 22.70 24.01
C LEU A 221 0.54 23.96 24.23
N ASP A 222 1.13 25.13 24.05
CA ASP A 222 0.50 26.42 24.37
C ASP A 222 0.39 27.35 23.15
N TYR A 223 0.67 26.83 21.95
CA TYR A 223 0.71 27.62 20.72
C TYR A 223 -0.59 27.44 19.93
N GLU A 224 -1.14 28.53 19.40
CA GLU A 224 -2.26 28.47 18.46
C GLU A 224 -1.78 28.34 17.01
N ASP A 225 -0.55 28.79 16.75
CA ASP A 225 0.05 28.67 15.44
C ASP A 225 1.55 28.38 15.45
N ILE A 226 2.00 27.57 14.49
CA ILE A 226 3.40 27.20 14.28
C ILE A 226 3.65 27.18 12.78
N GLN A 227 4.63 27.95 12.33
CA GLN A 227 5.03 28.10 10.93
C GLN A 227 6.54 27.94 10.77
N ILE A 228 7.00 27.74 9.54
CA ILE A 228 8.43 27.79 9.22
C ILE A 228 8.81 29.21 8.79
N GLU A 229 9.85 29.76 9.41
CA GLU A 229 10.40 31.09 9.12
C GLU A 229 11.92 30.98 9.10
N ALA A 230 12.54 31.31 7.96
CA ALA A 230 13.99 31.34 7.77
C ALA A 230 14.72 30.07 8.26
N GLY A 231 14.21 28.89 7.86
CA GLY A 231 14.78 27.59 8.23
C GLY A 231 14.57 27.19 9.69
N GLY A 232 13.67 27.85 10.44
CA GLY A 232 13.32 27.49 11.81
C GLY A 232 11.82 27.60 12.08
N TYR A 233 11.41 27.37 13.33
CA TYR A 233 10.00 27.48 13.74
C TYR A 233 9.70 28.87 14.28
N LEU A 234 8.61 29.47 13.80
CA LEU A 234 7.96 30.63 14.40
C LEU A 234 6.65 30.16 15.05
N MET A 235 6.44 30.51 16.31
CA MET A 235 5.35 29.99 17.13
C MET A 235 4.60 31.14 17.79
N GLU A 236 3.27 31.15 17.68
CA GLU A 236 2.38 32.13 18.31
C GLU A 236 1.59 31.48 19.44
N ARG A 237 1.67 32.07 20.64
CA ARG A 237 0.92 31.65 21.82
C ARG A 237 -0.47 32.27 21.85
N THR A 238 -1.45 31.47 22.25
CA THR A 238 -2.84 31.93 22.49
C THR A 238 -2.92 33.02 23.57
N GLU A 239 -2.10 32.91 24.62
CA GLU A 239 -2.01 33.93 25.67
C GLU A 239 -0.58 34.47 25.76
N PRO A 240 -0.38 35.80 25.61
CA PRO A 240 0.91 36.43 25.85
C PRO A 240 1.40 36.20 27.28
N VAL A 241 2.69 35.94 27.42
CA VAL A 241 3.36 35.75 28.71
C VAL A 241 4.46 36.79 28.91
N TYR A 242 4.73 37.15 30.16
CA TYR A 242 5.84 38.07 30.44
C TYR A 242 7.17 37.36 30.23
N ASP A 243 8.04 37.93 29.40
CA ASP A 243 9.36 37.39 29.11
C ASP A 243 10.47 38.41 29.42
N ASP A 244 11.50 37.93 30.13
CA ASP A 244 12.64 38.76 30.58
C ASP A 244 13.54 39.21 29.43
N LYS A 245 13.74 38.36 28.40
CA LYS A 245 14.53 38.71 27.20
C LYS A 245 13.77 39.72 26.35
N ALA A 246 12.44 39.59 26.25
CA ALA A 246 11.57 40.55 25.56
C ALA A 246 11.32 41.85 26.34
N GLN A 247 11.60 41.86 27.65
CA GLN A 247 11.30 42.97 28.56
C GLN A 247 9.81 43.38 28.54
N GLY A 248 8.89 42.42 28.41
CA GLY A 248 7.46 42.70 28.25
C GLY A 248 6.61 41.46 28.04
N GLN A 249 5.32 41.68 27.76
CA GLN A 249 4.41 40.60 27.33
C GLN A 249 4.79 40.18 25.90
N CYS A 250 4.92 38.88 25.67
CA CYS A 250 5.31 38.29 24.41
C CYS A 250 4.41 37.09 24.09
N SER A 251 3.87 37.05 22.87
CA SER A 251 3.16 35.89 22.33
C SER A 251 3.96 35.16 21.26
N MET A 252 4.94 35.82 20.63
CA MET A 252 5.71 35.26 19.53
C MET A 252 7.05 34.69 20.01
N TYR A 253 7.31 33.45 19.67
CA TYR A 253 8.53 32.71 19.98
C TYR A 253 9.09 32.11 18.71
N ARG A 254 10.39 31.83 18.71
CA ARG A 254 11.05 31.14 17.60
C ARG A 254 12.04 30.11 18.11
N MET A 255 12.30 29.12 17.27
CA MET A 255 13.41 28.17 17.39
C MET A 255 14.17 28.22 16.06
N LEU A 256 15.42 28.68 16.08
CA LEU A 256 16.24 28.78 14.87
C LEU A 256 16.80 27.42 14.50
N GLU A 257 17.13 27.24 13.22
CA GLU A 257 17.77 26.03 12.72
C GLU A 257 19.02 25.65 13.54
N GLY A 258 19.13 24.38 13.91
CA GLY A 258 20.25 23.85 14.67
C GLY A 258 20.38 24.39 16.10
N MET A 259 19.37 25.09 16.62
CA MET A 259 19.32 25.55 18.00
C MET A 259 18.21 24.84 18.78
N ASP A 260 18.57 24.20 19.90
CA ASP A 260 17.61 23.62 20.85
C ASP A 260 17.10 24.65 21.87
N GLU A 261 16.94 25.92 21.46
CA GLU A 261 16.50 27.01 22.35
C GLU A 261 15.32 27.76 21.74
N ILE A 262 14.20 27.76 22.48
CA ILE A 262 13.06 28.62 22.18
C ILE A 262 13.28 29.98 22.82
N GLU A 263 13.24 31.03 22.00
CA GLU A 263 13.40 32.41 22.46
C GLU A 263 12.30 33.33 21.93
N PRO A 264 12.04 34.47 22.58
CA PRO A 264 11.12 35.47 22.05
C PRO A 264 11.53 35.90 20.64
N ALA A 265 10.57 35.91 19.73
CA ALA A 265 10.78 36.37 18.37
C ALA A 265 10.83 37.91 18.33
N LEU A 266 11.99 38.47 18.64
CA LEU A 266 12.22 39.92 18.61
C LEU A 266 12.74 40.35 17.24
N GLY A 267 12.10 41.38 16.66
CA GLY A 267 12.56 41.98 15.42
C GLY A 267 12.40 41.07 14.20
N LEU A 268 11.20 40.51 14.02
CA LEU A 268 10.84 39.82 12.78
C LEU A 268 11.03 40.78 11.59
N GLY A 269 11.80 40.33 10.59
CA GLY A 269 11.95 41.03 9.32
C GLY A 269 10.68 40.94 8.49
N GLY A 270 10.63 41.67 7.38
CA GLY A 270 9.67 41.35 6.33
C GLY A 270 10.11 40.09 5.59
N MET A 271 9.16 39.34 5.06
CA MET A 271 9.44 38.20 4.18
C MET A 271 10.31 38.65 3.00
N PRO A 272 11.39 37.93 2.66
CA PRO A 272 12.19 38.25 1.49
C PRO A 272 11.35 38.04 0.22
N PRO A 273 11.66 38.73 -0.89
CA PRO A 273 11.07 38.36 -2.17
C PRO A 273 11.47 36.92 -2.50
N TYR A 274 10.49 36.09 -2.85
CA TYR A 274 10.73 34.75 -3.38
C TYR A 274 10.85 34.79 -4.90
N ASP A 275 11.68 33.91 -5.47
CA ASP A 275 11.79 33.73 -6.92
C ASP A 275 11.12 32.41 -7.32
N VAL A 276 10.54 32.38 -8.50
CA VAL A 276 9.92 31.18 -9.07
C VAL A 276 10.18 31.16 -10.57
N PHE A 277 10.55 29.97 -11.04
CA PHE A 277 10.77 29.70 -12.46
C PHE A 277 9.53 29.08 -13.09
N TYR A 278 9.14 29.61 -14.23
CA TYR A 278 8.02 29.11 -15.03
C TYR A 278 8.35 29.16 -16.50
N GLU A 279 7.61 28.42 -17.31
CA GLU A 279 7.77 28.44 -18.76
C GLU A 279 6.65 29.22 -19.42
N SER A 280 7.02 30.06 -20.38
CA SER A 280 6.07 30.64 -21.33
C SER A 280 6.73 30.88 -22.69
N GLY A 281 6.06 30.45 -23.77
CA GLY A 281 6.54 30.67 -25.14
C GLY A 281 7.83 29.91 -25.50
N GLY A 282 8.16 28.85 -24.78
CA GLY A 282 9.38 28.05 -24.91
C GLY A 282 10.59 28.58 -24.14
N GLU A 283 10.40 29.60 -23.29
CA GLU A 283 11.45 30.20 -22.48
C GLU A 283 11.18 29.95 -20.99
N LEU A 284 12.23 29.55 -20.27
CA LEU A 284 12.22 29.50 -18.81
C LEU A 284 12.44 30.92 -18.28
N ILE A 285 11.51 31.41 -17.47
CA ILE A 285 11.44 32.80 -17.01
C ILE A 285 11.52 32.81 -15.48
N SER A 286 12.44 33.62 -14.93
CA SER A 286 12.39 34.01 -13.52
C SER A 286 11.33 35.10 -13.34
N LEU A 287 10.39 34.87 -12.42
CA LEU A 287 9.39 35.88 -12.05
C LEU A 287 10.08 37.12 -11.46
N LEU A 288 11.10 36.92 -10.62
CA LEU A 288 11.81 38.01 -9.96
C LEU A 288 12.55 38.90 -10.98
N GLU A 289 13.31 38.33 -11.92
CA GLU A 289 13.99 39.11 -12.97
C GLU A 289 12.99 39.89 -13.83
N ARG A 290 11.89 39.24 -14.20
CA ARG A 290 10.86 39.83 -15.06
C ARG A 290 10.16 41.00 -14.40
N SER A 291 9.95 40.95 -13.08
CA SER A 291 9.31 42.03 -12.32
C SER A 291 10.11 43.36 -12.39
N GLY A 292 11.39 43.31 -12.79
CA GLY A 292 12.22 44.50 -13.04
C GLY A 292 12.50 45.33 -11.79
N GLY A 293 12.23 44.80 -10.60
CA GLY A 293 12.42 45.48 -9.32
C GLY A 293 13.91 45.66 -8.96
N SER A 294 14.19 46.53 -7.98
CA SER A 294 15.54 46.75 -7.42
C SER A 294 16.11 45.55 -6.65
N PHE A 295 15.56 44.35 -6.85
CA PHE A 295 15.83 43.12 -6.12
C PHE A 295 16.59 42.09 -6.95
N CYS A 296 17.23 42.51 -8.06
CA CYS A 296 18.10 41.65 -8.85
C CYS A 296 19.22 40.98 -8.03
N ASP A 297 19.57 41.57 -6.88
CA ASP A 297 20.53 41.00 -5.93
C ASP A 297 20.01 39.73 -5.21
N PHE A 298 18.70 39.45 -5.27
CA PHE A 298 18.05 38.25 -4.72
C PHE A 298 17.72 37.19 -5.77
N HIS A 299 18.08 37.41 -7.04
CA HIS A 299 17.86 36.44 -8.10
C HIS A 299 18.47 35.08 -7.74
N LYS A 300 17.66 34.03 -7.91
CA LYS A 300 18.09 32.66 -7.71
C LYS A 300 18.67 32.14 -9.00
N GLU A 301 19.73 31.34 -8.90
CA GLU A 301 20.17 30.60 -10.08
C GLU A 301 19.11 29.54 -10.43
N VAL A 302 19.00 29.22 -11.72
CA VAL A 302 18.16 28.10 -12.15
C VAL A 302 18.66 26.84 -11.43
N PRO A 303 17.79 26.04 -10.79
CA PRO A 303 18.22 24.83 -10.10
C PRO A 303 19.04 23.92 -11.03
N GLU A 304 20.18 23.42 -10.53
CA GLU A 304 21.06 22.54 -11.31
C GLU A 304 20.42 21.17 -11.57
N GLY A 305 19.66 20.66 -10.59
CA GLY A 305 18.99 19.36 -10.62
C GLY A 305 17.60 19.39 -11.23
N ALA A 306 16.79 18.37 -10.93
CA ALA A 306 15.41 18.31 -11.36
C ALA A 306 14.50 19.21 -10.52
N PHE A 307 13.55 19.90 -11.14
CA PHE A 307 12.60 20.77 -10.43
C PHE A 307 11.28 20.91 -11.21
N PRO A 308 10.15 21.15 -10.51
CA PRO A 308 8.86 21.40 -11.15
C PRO A 308 8.83 22.77 -11.80
N VAL A 309 8.29 22.87 -13.02
CA VAL A 309 8.07 24.13 -13.73
C VAL A 309 6.64 24.16 -14.25
N GLN A 310 5.94 25.26 -14.00
CA GLN A 310 4.56 25.47 -14.46
C GLN A 310 4.53 26.14 -15.83
N HIS A 311 3.61 25.74 -16.70
CA HIS A 311 3.37 26.39 -17.99
C HIS A 311 2.43 27.59 -17.87
N PHE A 312 2.72 28.68 -18.58
CA PHE A 312 1.82 29.80 -18.79
C PHE A 312 1.63 30.10 -20.28
N GLU A 313 0.38 30.21 -20.74
CA GLU A 313 0.07 30.53 -22.15
C GLU A 313 0.66 31.89 -22.58
N THR A 314 0.64 32.85 -21.66
CA THR A 314 1.27 34.16 -21.81
C THR A 314 2.09 34.49 -20.57
N PRO A 315 3.22 35.19 -20.70
CA PRO A 315 4.05 35.52 -19.55
C PRO A 315 3.24 36.22 -18.45
N PHE A 316 3.34 35.73 -17.23
CA PHE A 316 2.58 36.25 -16.08
C PHE A 316 2.82 37.74 -15.89
N GLU A 317 1.74 38.51 -15.66
CA GLU A 317 1.79 39.98 -15.54
C GLU A 317 1.80 40.48 -14.09
N GLY A 318 1.62 39.58 -13.11
CA GLY A 318 1.70 39.92 -11.68
C GLY A 318 3.13 40.19 -11.21
N ASP A 319 3.25 40.56 -9.93
CA ASP A 319 4.51 40.84 -9.28
C ASP A 319 4.82 39.83 -8.17
N ILE A 320 5.85 40.14 -7.37
CA ILE A 320 6.43 39.28 -6.34
C ILE A 320 5.81 39.51 -4.95
N PHE A 321 4.65 40.19 -4.85
CA PHE A 321 4.03 40.55 -3.59
C PHE A 321 2.61 39.99 -3.45
N ASP A 322 2.26 39.62 -2.20
CA ASP A 322 0.88 39.54 -1.70
C ASP A 322 0.00 38.53 -2.47
N ASP A 323 -1.23 38.92 -2.81
CA ASP A 323 -2.24 38.16 -3.57
C ASP A 323 -1.74 37.58 -4.92
N SER A 324 -0.58 38.03 -5.44
CA SER A 324 -0.03 37.59 -6.73
C SER A 324 0.31 36.10 -6.77
N TYR A 325 0.60 35.44 -5.65
CA TYR A 325 0.82 33.99 -5.63
C TYR A 325 -0.47 33.19 -5.85
N ARG A 326 -1.61 33.70 -5.35
CA ARG A 326 -2.92 33.10 -5.64
C ARG A 326 -3.24 33.25 -7.12
N GLU A 327 -3.06 34.46 -7.67
CA GLU A 327 -3.23 34.69 -9.10
C GLU A 327 -2.28 33.83 -9.94
N TRP A 328 -1.05 33.63 -9.48
CA TRP A 328 -0.09 32.73 -10.11
C TRP A 328 -0.64 31.31 -10.19
N LYS A 329 -1.09 30.74 -9.06
CA LYS A 329 -1.64 29.38 -9.02
C LYS A 329 -2.89 29.25 -9.89
N GLU A 330 -3.79 30.23 -9.85
CA GLU A 330 -5.05 30.21 -10.60
C GLU A 330 -4.87 30.36 -12.12
N ASN A 331 -3.84 31.09 -12.55
CA ASN A 331 -3.59 31.35 -13.98
C ASN A 331 -2.58 30.38 -14.61
N GLY A 332 -1.80 29.67 -13.80
CA GLY A 332 -0.83 28.70 -14.27
C GLY A 332 -1.49 27.42 -14.77
N GLY A 333 -0.90 26.83 -15.82
CA GLY A 333 -1.31 25.55 -16.39
C GLY A 333 -0.69 24.35 -15.66
N LEU A 334 -0.57 23.25 -16.39
CA LEU A 334 0.08 22.03 -15.92
C LEU A 334 1.58 22.23 -15.72
N TYR A 335 2.17 21.36 -14.91
CA TYR A 335 3.59 21.28 -14.63
C TYR A 335 4.29 20.27 -15.53
N ALA A 336 5.58 20.53 -15.77
CA ALA A 336 6.56 19.60 -16.29
C ALA A 336 7.76 19.52 -15.34
N VAL A 337 8.43 18.38 -15.33
CA VAL A 337 9.76 18.23 -14.73
C VAL A 337 10.79 18.84 -15.67
N TYR A 338 11.58 19.76 -15.12
CA TYR A 338 12.79 20.30 -15.74
C TYR A 338 14.01 19.68 -15.09
N ASN A 339 15.11 19.57 -15.84
CA ASN A 339 16.42 19.18 -15.32
C ASN A 339 17.50 19.89 -16.16
N GLY A 340 18.46 20.54 -15.50
CA GLY A 340 19.47 21.35 -16.19
C GLY A 340 18.88 22.50 -17.02
N GLY A 341 17.77 23.09 -16.57
CA GLY A 341 17.11 24.24 -17.20
C GLY A 341 16.28 23.94 -18.46
N ALA A 342 16.03 22.66 -18.78
CA ALA A 342 15.20 22.25 -19.91
C ALA A 342 14.14 21.22 -19.48
N PRO A 343 12.97 21.18 -20.15
CA PRO A 343 11.94 20.18 -19.85
C PRO A 343 12.42 18.78 -20.22
N VAL A 344 12.28 17.83 -19.30
CA VAL A 344 12.47 16.39 -19.54
C VAL A 344 11.14 15.65 -19.71
N THR A 345 10.02 16.32 -19.42
CA THR A 345 8.65 15.83 -19.63
C THR A 345 7.81 16.88 -20.36
N ASP A 346 6.67 16.44 -20.89
CA ASP A 346 5.61 17.36 -21.33
C ASP A 346 4.90 17.98 -20.11
N PHE A 347 4.21 19.11 -20.30
CA PHE A 347 3.38 19.73 -19.27
C PHE A 347 2.08 18.93 -19.09
N VAL A 348 2.12 17.93 -18.22
CA VAL A 348 1.03 16.95 -18.04
C VAL A 348 0.61 16.76 -16.59
N TYR A 349 1.31 17.36 -15.63
CA TYR A 349 1.05 17.17 -14.21
C TYR A 349 0.19 18.31 -13.64
N GLU A 350 -0.83 17.98 -12.86
CA GLU A 350 -1.70 18.94 -12.20
C GLU A 350 -0.96 19.68 -11.07
N GLU A 351 -0.09 18.95 -10.35
CA GLU A 351 0.81 19.46 -9.32
C GLU A 351 2.11 18.65 -9.33
N CYS A 352 3.18 19.23 -8.80
CA CYS A 352 4.48 18.58 -8.71
C CYS A 352 5.31 19.11 -7.52
N GLY A 353 5.85 18.18 -6.73
CA GLY A 353 6.74 18.43 -5.60
C GLY A 353 8.21 18.61 -6.01
N SER A 354 9.03 19.02 -5.04
CA SER A 354 10.47 19.19 -5.24
C SER A 354 11.17 17.84 -5.46
N ALA A 355 12.31 17.87 -6.15
CA ALA A 355 13.20 16.70 -6.22
C ALA A 355 13.91 16.48 -4.89
N VAL A 356 13.69 15.31 -4.29
CA VAL A 356 14.42 14.83 -3.11
C VAL A 356 14.72 13.35 -3.33
N ASP A 357 15.94 12.92 -3.00
CA ASP A 357 16.41 11.53 -3.20
C ASP A 357 16.15 10.97 -4.60
N GLY A 358 16.27 11.83 -5.62
CA GLY A 358 16.12 11.46 -7.03
C GLY A 358 14.66 11.28 -7.50
N LEU A 359 13.67 11.58 -6.66
CA LEU A 359 12.24 11.49 -6.99
C LEU A 359 11.52 12.84 -6.87
N LEU A 360 10.50 13.02 -7.69
CA LEU A 360 9.53 14.11 -7.61
C LEU A 360 8.13 13.52 -7.47
N ALA A 361 7.37 13.97 -6.47
CA ALA A 361 5.95 13.70 -6.39
C ALA A 361 5.24 14.41 -7.55
N VAL A 362 4.35 13.70 -8.26
CA VAL A 362 3.57 14.25 -9.38
C VAL A 362 2.11 13.88 -9.25
N LYS A 363 1.22 14.81 -9.58
CA LYS A 363 -0.22 14.58 -9.62
C LYS A 363 -0.70 14.51 -11.06
N ARG A 364 -1.43 13.46 -11.41
CA ARG A 364 -2.06 13.27 -12.72
C ARG A 364 -3.42 12.60 -12.53
N ASP A 365 -4.43 13.11 -13.23
CA ASP A 365 -5.80 12.58 -13.16
C ASP A 365 -6.35 12.53 -11.71
N GLY A 366 -6.02 13.55 -10.91
CA GLY A 366 -6.44 13.65 -9.50
C GLY A 366 -5.67 12.78 -8.50
N LYS A 367 -4.74 11.92 -8.94
CA LYS A 367 -3.97 11.00 -8.09
C LYS A 367 -2.48 11.30 -8.10
N TRP A 368 -1.80 10.95 -7.01
CA TRP A 368 -0.37 11.18 -6.81
C TRP A 368 0.45 9.93 -7.10
N GLY A 369 1.65 10.14 -7.65
CA GLY A 369 2.70 9.15 -7.87
C GLY A 369 4.07 9.82 -7.82
N TYR A 370 5.12 9.11 -8.22
CA TYR A 370 6.49 9.61 -8.21
C TYR A 370 7.21 9.29 -9.51
N VAL A 371 7.95 10.28 -10.01
CA VAL A 371 8.82 10.17 -11.19
C VAL A 371 10.27 10.40 -10.78
N ASP A 372 11.20 9.79 -11.50
CA ASP A 372 12.62 10.12 -11.34
C ASP A 372 12.97 11.47 -11.99
N GLU A 373 14.21 11.92 -11.81
CA GLU A 373 14.74 13.17 -12.36
C GLU A 373 14.77 13.23 -13.90
N SER A 374 14.57 12.11 -14.59
CA SER A 374 14.41 12.04 -16.05
C SER A 374 12.94 12.14 -16.48
N GLY A 375 12.02 12.18 -15.52
CA GLY A 375 10.58 12.18 -15.75
C GLY A 375 9.98 10.79 -15.95
N LYS A 376 10.75 9.72 -15.70
CA LYS A 376 10.24 8.35 -15.83
C LYS A 376 9.47 8.00 -14.57
N GLU A 377 8.25 7.48 -14.76
CA GLU A 377 7.41 6.97 -13.67
C GLU A 377 8.11 5.83 -12.92
N VAL A 378 8.26 6.00 -11.61
CA VAL A 378 8.79 4.99 -10.67
C VAL A 378 7.64 4.41 -9.86
N ILE A 379 6.77 5.28 -9.33
CA ILE A 379 5.56 4.91 -8.61
C ILE A 379 4.36 5.49 -9.38
N PRO A 380 3.42 4.64 -9.85
CA PRO A 380 2.27 5.10 -10.61
C PRO A 380 1.42 6.13 -9.87
N ALA A 381 0.76 7.01 -10.62
CA ALA A 381 -0.18 7.98 -10.07
C ALA A 381 -1.52 7.32 -9.70
N GLU A 382 -1.55 6.67 -8.53
CA GLU A 382 -2.72 5.94 -8.02
C GLU A 382 -3.05 6.25 -6.55
N PHE A 383 -2.24 7.09 -5.89
CA PHE A 383 -2.34 7.38 -4.46
C PHE A 383 -3.09 8.68 -4.16
N ASP A 384 -3.66 8.75 -2.97
CA ASP A 384 -4.21 9.97 -2.39
C ASP A 384 -3.09 10.83 -1.79
N ALA A 385 -3.43 12.07 -1.44
CA ALA A 385 -2.53 12.98 -0.73
C ALA A 385 -2.11 12.41 0.63
N SER A 386 -0.80 12.19 0.81
CA SER A 386 -0.19 11.72 2.07
C SER A 386 0.12 12.86 3.05
N TRP A 387 -0.04 14.12 2.65
CA TRP A 387 0.26 15.28 3.48
C TRP A 387 -0.87 16.30 3.43
N GLN A 388 -1.69 16.32 4.50
CA GLN A 388 -2.89 17.16 4.63
C GLN A 388 -2.62 18.47 5.38
N TYR A 389 -1.37 18.70 5.79
CA TYR A 389 -0.90 19.88 6.53
C TYR A 389 0.07 20.72 5.68
N TYR A 390 0.06 20.51 4.37
CA TYR A 390 0.87 21.30 3.46
C TYR A 390 0.27 22.70 3.35
N THR A 391 1.11 23.71 3.58
CA THR A 391 0.80 25.11 3.28
C THR A 391 1.59 25.49 2.03
N SER A 392 0.91 26.00 1.01
CA SER A 392 1.60 26.53 -0.15
C SER A 392 2.38 27.81 0.22
N ALA A 393 3.23 28.28 -0.69
CA ALA A 393 4.04 29.48 -0.50
C ALA A 393 3.23 30.80 -0.36
N ASP A 394 1.91 30.72 -0.18
CA ASP A 394 1.05 31.86 0.14
C ASP A 394 1.29 32.31 1.59
N PRO A 395 1.91 33.49 1.82
CA PRO A 395 2.16 34.00 3.17
C PRO A 395 0.89 34.35 3.96
N TYR A 396 -0.27 34.33 3.32
CA TYR A 396 -1.58 34.56 3.92
C TYR A 396 -2.52 33.37 3.72
N GLY A 397 -1.98 32.22 3.29
CA GLY A 397 -2.70 30.97 3.12
C GLY A 397 -2.99 30.33 4.47
N GLU A 398 -4.14 30.63 5.06
CA GLU A 398 -4.56 30.03 6.34
C GLU A 398 -5.11 28.59 6.18
N ALA A 399 -5.17 28.06 4.96
CA ALA A 399 -5.78 26.78 4.66
C ALA A 399 -4.74 25.75 4.21
N TYR A 400 -4.74 24.60 4.88
CA TYR A 400 -3.99 23.44 4.41
C TYR A 400 -4.53 22.93 3.07
N GLU A 401 -3.62 22.49 2.21
CA GLU A 401 -3.91 21.86 0.92
C GLU A 401 -3.53 20.37 0.96
N ASP A 402 -4.26 19.55 0.20
CA ASP A 402 -3.93 18.14 0.01
C ASP A 402 -2.71 17.99 -0.90
N TYR A 403 -1.61 17.47 -0.34
CA TYR A 403 -0.33 17.29 -1.02
C TYR A 403 0.31 15.92 -0.72
N CYS A 404 1.47 15.64 -1.30
CA CYS A 404 2.28 14.47 -0.93
C CYS A 404 3.63 14.90 -0.38
N TYR A 405 4.09 14.19 0.64
CA TYR A 405 5.46 14.33 1.12
C TYR A 405 6.45 14.05 -0.02
N ALA A 406 7.54 14.80 -0.08
CA ALA A 406 8.68 14.42 -0.91
C ALA A 406 9.34 13.15 -0.33
N ALA A 407 10.17 12.49 -1.13
CA ALA A 407 11.00 11.39 -0.60
C ALA A 407 11.89 11.90 0.54
N SER A 408 12.23 11.04 1.48
CA SER A 408 13.18 11.34 2.53
C SER A 408 13.98 10.10 2.95
N GLU A 409 15.30 10.25 2.96
CA GLU A 409 16.27 9.20 3.27
C GLU A 409 16.06 7.92 2.45
N GLY A 410 15.68 8.08 1.19
CA GLY A 410 15.46 6.96 0.27
C GLY A 410 14.07 6.32 0.39
N TYR A 411 13.14 6.90 1.14
CA TYR A 411 11.77 6.40 1.30
C TYR A 411 10.70 7.40 0.87
N VAL A 412 9.54 6.88 0.49
CA VAL A 412 8.33 7.65 0.18
C VAL A 412 7.15 7.15 1.00
N VAL A 413 6.37 8.10 1.53
CA VAL A 413 5.12 7.83 2.24
C VAL A 413 3.97 7.86 1.24
N LEU A 414 3.20 6.78 1.20
CA LEU A 414 2.07 6.61 0.29
C LEU A 414 0.79 6.37 1.06
N ARG A 415 -0.31 6.87 0.52
CA ARG A 415 -1.64 6.77 1.12
C ARG A 415 -2.68 6.40 0.07
N SER A 416 -3.55 5.46 0.38
CA SER A 416 -4.74 5.12 -0.41
C SER A 416 -5.93 4.97 0.54
N GLY A 417 -6.82 5.96 0.55
CA GLY A 417 -7.89 6.07 1.54
C GLY A 417 -7.37 6.19 2.98
N LYS A 418 -7.64 5.19 3.81
CA LYS A 418 -7.15 5.04 5.19
C LYS A 418 -5.88 4.20 5.30
N GLN A 419 -5.44 3.60 4.20
CA GLN A 419 -4.24 2.77 4.20
C GLN A 419 -3.00 3.62 3.98
N TRP A 420 -1.99 3.37 4.80
CA TRP A 420 -0.67 3.97 4.68
C TRP A 420 0.38 2.90 4.49
N GLU A 421 1.33 3.17 3.61
CA GLU A 421 2.48 2.33 3.36
C GLU A 421 3.74 3.19 3.15
N LEU A 422 4.89 2.56 3.35
CA LEU A 422 6.20 3.15 3.08
C LEU A 422 6.87 2.33 2.00
N ARG A 423 7.40 2.98 0.96
CA ARG A 423 8.21 2.34 -0.06
C ARG A 423 9.58 2.98 -0.14
N ASP A 424 10.57 2.24 -0.63
CA ASP A 424 11.85 2.83 -1.02
C ASP A 424 11.71 3.66 -2.31
N THR A 425 12.77 4.36 -2.69
CA THR A 425 12.85 5.16 -3.93
C THR A 425 12.88 4.31 -5.21
N ALA A 426 13.04 2.99 -5.11
CA ALA A 426 12.88 2.06 -6.23
C ALA A 426 11.45 1.52 -6.37
N GLY A 427 10.56 1.83 -5.41
CA GLY A 427 9.18 1.38 -5.34
C GLY A 427 8.96 0.04 -4.64
N ASN A 428 9.96 -0.51 -3.95
CA ASN A 428 9.83 -1.70 -3.11
C ASN A 428 9.16 -1.36 -1.77
N VAL A 429 8.35 -2.27 -1.25
CA VAL A 429 7.62 -2.06 0.01
C VAL A 429 8.55 -2.19 1.21
N ALA A 430 8.66 -1.12 2.01
CA ALA A 430 9.39 -1.10 3.27
C ALA A 430 8.46 -1.33 4.47
N VAL A 431 7.29 -0.68 4.47
CA VAL A 431 6.21 -0.91 5.43
C VAL A 431 4.94 -1.22 4.64
N PRO A 432 4.38 -2.45 4.76
CA PRO A 432 3.16 -2.82 4.07
C PRO A 432 1.96 -1.95 4.44
N SER A 433 1.07 -1.81 3.46
CA SER A 433 -0.22 -1.14 3.60
C SER A 433 -1.08 -1.72 4.72
N GLY A 434 -1.76 -0.85 5.46
CA GLY A 434 -2.81 -1.22 6.41
C GLY A 434 -2.32 -1.63 7.80
N ILE A 435 -1.01 -1.56 8.08
CA ILE A 435 -0.45 -1.82 9.40
C ILE A 435 -0.65 -0.62 10.35
N TYR A 436 -0.53 0.59 9.80
CA TYR A 436 -0.57 1.85 10.53
C TYR A 436 -1.68 2.76 9.99
N GLU A 437 -2.29 3.52 10.90
CA GLU A 437 -3.35 4.48 10.59
C GLU A 437 -2.82 5.72 9.87
N GLU A 438 -1.57 6.11 10.15
CA GLU A 438 -0.82 7.21 9.55
C GLU A 438 0.69 6.92 9.64
N ILE A 439 1.46 7.37 8.65
CA ILE A 439 2.93 7.26 8.61
C ILE A 439 3.48 8.63 8.17
N LEU A 440 4.50 9.15 8.84
CA LEU A 440 5.20 10.37 8.44
C LEU A 440 6.54 10.06 7.74
N PRO A 441 7.14 11.05 7.05
CA PRO A 441 8.46 10.92 6.44
C PRO A 441 9.54 10.39 7.38
N VAL A 442 10.51 9.68 6.80
CA VAL A 442 11.68 9.17 7.50
C VAL A 442 12.67 10.30 7.74
N TYR A 443 13.17 10.40 8.97
CA TYR A 443 14.17 11.33 9.44
C TYR A 443 15.12 10.62 10.42
N GLU A 444 16.41 10.63 10.12
CA GLU A 444 17.47 9.88 10.81
C GLU A 444 17.14 8.39 11.01
N GLY A 445 16.67 7.74 9.94
CA GLY A 445 16.26 6.33 9.91
C GLY A 445 14.97 6.04 10.67
N ARG A 446 14.22 7.06 11.09
CA ARG A 446 13.04 6.91 11.94
C ARG A 446 11.83 7.64 11.39
N CYS A 447 10.63 7.16 11.67
CA CYS A 447 9.40 7.83 11.30
C CYS A 447 8.33 7.73 12.39
N TRP A 448 7.50 8.77 12.46
CA TRP A 448 6.27 8.71 13.26
C TRP A 448 5.24 7.83 12.57
N VAL A 449 4.58 6.99 13.37
CA VAL A 449 3.41 6.22 12.94
C VAL A 449 2.31 6.29 13.96
N LYS A 450 1.07 6.16 13.49
CA LYS A 450 -0.11 6.09 14.32
C LYS A 450 -0.67 4.67 14.31
N LYS A 451 -0.92 4.11 15.50
CA LYS A 451 -1.50 2.78 15.68
C LYS A 451 -2.42 2.80 16.90
N ASP A 452 -3.62 2.23 16.75
CA ASP A 452 -4.65 2.19 17.78
C ASP A 452 -4.98 3.58 18.36
N GLY A 453 -5.03 4.59 17.47
CA GLY A 453 -5.29 5.99 17.81
C GLY A 453 -4.17 6.71 18.57
N ARG A 454 -2.99 6.11 18.70
CA ARG A 454 -1.83 6.69 19.40
C ARG A 454 -0.60 6.75 18.49
N TRP A 455 0.22 7.75 18.71
CA TRP A 455 1.46 7.95 17.97
C TRP A 455 2.64 7.28 18.68
N GLY A 456 3.51 6.67 17.88
CA GLY A 456 4.79 6.10 18.27
C GLY A 456 5.84 6.34 17.17
N VAL A 457 7.07 5.95 17.43
CA VAL A 457 8.19 6.12 16.50
C VAL A 457 8.74 4.76 16.11
N LEU A 458 8.81 4.53 14.80
CA LEU A 458 9.49 3.40 14.21
C LEU A 458 10.88 3.79 13.76
N GLU A 459 11.81 2.87 13.89
CA GLU A 459 13.10 2.86 13.24
C GLU A 459 13.04 1.88 12.05
N ILE A 460 13.50 2.30 10.89
CA ILE A 460 13.45 1.55 9.63
C ILE A 460 14.88 1.06 9.29
N TYR A 461 15.03 -0.24 9.08
CA TYR A 461 16.27 -0.89 8.67
C TYR A 461 16.14 -1.43 7.25
N GLU A 462 17.22 -1.34 6.47
CA GLU A 462 17.35 -1.97 5.16
C GLU A 462 18.44 -3.05 5.17
N TRP A 463 18.12 -4.22 4.64
CA TRP A 463 18.99 -5.38 4.48
C TRP A 463 19.48 -5.43 3.04
N SER A 464 20.79 -5.49 2.82
CA SER A 464 21.36 -5.89 1.53
C SER A 464 22.17 -7.18 1.70
N GLU A 465 21.89 -8.18 0.85
CA GLU A 465 22.70 -9.41 0.77
C GLU A 465 24.07 -9.17 0.10
N ASP A 466 24.28 -8.00 -0.51
CA ASP A 466 25.33 -7.74 -1.50
C ASP A 466 26.71 -7.36 -0.95
N ALA A 467 26.99 -7.56 0.34
CA ALA A 467 28.36 -7.36 0.86
C ALA A 467 29.35 -8.49 0.50
N GLN A 468 28.93 -9.52 -0.26
CA GLN A 468 29.83 -10.58 -0.74
C GLN A 468 29.58 -11.00 -2.20
N GLN A 469 30.08 -10.22 -3.17
CA GLN A 469 30.44 -10.77 -4.48
C GLN A 469 31.72 -10.12 -5.05
N GLU A 470 32.87 -10.57 -4.53
CA GLU A 470 34.02 -10.83 -5.40
C GLU A 470 34.52 -12.25 -5.15
N ASP A 471 34.57 -13.01 -6.24
CA ASP A 471 35.26 -14.29 -6.45
C ASP A 471 34.81 -15.55 -5.71
N GLY A 472 34.17 -16.46 -6.46
CA GLY A 472 34.27 -17.89 -6.17
C GLY A 472 33.11 -18.73 -6.69
N GLY A 473 33.14 -19.10 -7.98
CA GLY A 473 32.19 -20.05 -8.55
C GLY A 473 32.13 -21.38 -7.82
N GLY A 474 30.90 -21.89 -7.63
CA GLY A 474 30.63 -23.23 -7.11
C GLY A 474 29.20 -23.64 -7.40
N SER A 475 29.04 -24.56 -8.35
CA SER A 475 27.79 -25.23 -8.72
C SER A 475 27.30 -26.21 -7.66
N GLY A 476 25.99 -26.32 -7.46
CA GLY A 476 25.30 -27.47 -6.83
C GLY A 476 23.81 -27.16 -6.67
N GLU A 477 22.99 -27.51 -7.66
CA GLU A 477 22.14 -28.72 -7.72
C GLU A 477 20.85 -28.64 -6.88
N ASP A 478 19.74 -28.76 -7.61
CA ASP A 478 18.35 -28.80 -7.16
C ASP A 478 18.11 -29.86 -6.06
N VAL A 479 17.35 -29.51 -5.02
CA VAL A 479 16.76 -30.49 -4.11
C VAL A 479 15.24 -30.43 -4.21
N GLN A 480 14.66 -31.57 -4.60
CA GLN A 480 13.24 -31.81 -4.74
C GLN A 480 12.55 -31.94 -3.38
N ASP A 481 11.41 -31.25 -3.28
CA ASP A 481 10.33 -31.44 -2.33
C ASP A 481 9.79 -32.88 -2.36
N THR A 482 9.81 -33.56 -1.22
CA THR A 482 8.86 -34.63 -0.89
C THR A 482 8.58 -34.68 0.61
N GLY A 483 7.37 -34.30 1.02
CA GLY A 483 6.88 -34.55 2.39
C GLY A 483 5.35 -34.74 2.43
N GLY A 484 4.89 -36.00 2.30
CA GLY A 484 3.49 -36.38 2.53
C GLY A 484 3.16 -36.64 4.01
N PRO A 485 1.87 -36.86 4.35
CA PRO A 485 1.35 -36.69 5.72
C PRO A 485 1.72 -37.85 6.65
N GLY A 486 2.37 -37.53 7.77
CA GLY A 486 2.64 -38.47 8.86
C GLY A 486 3.83 -38.18 9.77
N GLU A 487 4.47 -37.01 9.66
CA GLU A 487 5.62 -36.67 10.49
C GLU A 487 5.18 -36.03 11.81
N SER A 488 5.66 -36.60 12.93
CA SER A 488 5.56 -35.97 14.24
C SER A 488 6.59 -34.85 14.30
N TYR A 489 6.14 -33.61 14.26
CA TYR A 489 6.99 -32.44 14.45
C TYR A 489 7.12 -32.11 15.94
N THR A 490 8.29 -31.59 16.32
CA THR A 490 8.51 -31.00 17.65
C THR A 490 8.36 -29.50 17.51
N VAL A 491 7.36 -28.93 18.19
CA VAL A 491 7.22 -27.48 18.34
C VAL A 491 8.02 -27.06 19.57
N TYR A 492 8.90 -26.09 19.40
CA TYR A 492 9.59 -25.44 20.50
C TYR A 492 8.89 -24.12 20.81
N ASP A 493 8.26 -24.06 21.98
CA ASP A 493 7.77 -22.80 22.57
C ASP A 493 8.94 -22.07 23.25
N SER A 494 8.68 -20.85 23.75
CA SER A 494 9.65 -20.16 24.60
C SER A 494 10.03 -20.99 25.83
N GLY A 495 11.30 -20.93 26.23
CA GLY A 495 11.86 -21.66 27.36
C GLY A 495 13.20 -22.35 27.05
N PRO A 496 13.69 -23.21 27.95
CA PRO A 496 15.02 -23.77 27.85
C PRO A 496 15.14 -24.76 26.69
N VAL A 497 16.14 -24.56 25.83
CA VAL A 497 16.43 -25.40 24.66
C VAL A 497 17.84 -25.95 24.66
N GLU A 498 18.02 -27.05 23.93
CA GLU A 498 19.31 -27.65 23.59
C GLU A 498 19.32 -27.90 22.08
N LEU A 499 20.16 -27.18 21.36
CA LEU A 499 20.22 -27.16 19.90
C LEU A 499 21.64 -27.49 19.41
N THR A 500 21.75 -28.04 18.20
CA THR A 500 23.04 -28.28 17.54
C THR A 500 23.05 -27.66 16.16
N GLY A 501 24.22 -27.19 15.73
CA GLY A 501 24.36 -26.52 14.45
C GLY A 501 25.76 -26.03 14.17
N VAL A 502 25.91 -25.30 13.07
CA VAL A 502 27.16 -24.68 12.65
C VAL A 502 27.14 -23.20 13.00
N ILE A 503 28.21 -22.70 13.60
CA ILE A 503 28.36 -21.26 13.88
C ILE A 503 28.68 -20.50 12.59
N GLN A 504 27.97 -19.41 12.38
CA GLN A 504 28.22 -18.44 11.32
C GLN A 504 28.21 -17.03 11.91
N PHE A 505 29.18 -16.20 11.52
CA PHE A 505 29.25 -14.79 11.85
C PHE A 505 28.66 -13.97 10.70
N GLU A 506 27.64 -13.19 11.00
CA GLU A 506 27.04 -12.25 10.05
C GLU A 506 27.31 -10.81 10.51
N THR A 507 27.46 -9.89 9.55
CA THR A 507 27.68 -8.45 9.81
C THR A 507 26.70 -7.63 8.97
N GLY A 508 26.09 -6.60 9.58
CA GLY A 508 25.19 -5.66 8.92
C GLY A 508 25.67 -4.21 9.11
N THR A 509 25.02 -3.27 8.42
CA THR A 509 25.31 -1.84 8.53
C THR A 509 24.02 -1.08 8.82
N HIS A 510 24.04 -0.26 9.88
CA HIS A 510 22.95 0.62 10.26
C HIS A 510 22.86 1.82 9.28
N PRO A 511 21.67 2.41 9.01
CA PRO A 511 21.53 3.60 8.16
C PRO A 511 22.45 4.79 8.53
N ASN A 512 22.67 5.05 9.82
CA ASN A 512 23.70 5.98 10.33
C ASN A 512 25.19 5.60 10.05
N GLY A 513 25.47 4.47 9.38
CA GLY A 513 26.80 4.00 9.01
C GLY A 513 27.51 3.08 10.02
N GLN A 514 26.87 2.68 11.13
CA GLN A 514 27.48 1.80 12.13
C GLN A 514 27.51 0.32 11.68
N GLU A 515 28.66 -0.34 11.77
CA GLU A 515 28.76 -1.81 11.58
C GLU A 515 28.27 -2.58 12.82
N ILE A 516 27.47 -3.61 12.57
CA ILE A 516 26.86 -4.48 13.58
C ILE A 516 27.23 -5.93 13.25
N GLY A 517 27.45 -6.78 14.25
CA GLY A 517 27.80 -8.19 14.06
C GLY A 517 26.98 -9.11 14.94
N ALA A 518 26.61 -10.28 14.40
CA ALA A 518 25.92 -11.33 15.15
C ALA A 518 26.51 -12.72 14.91
N VAL A 519 26.13 -13.63 15.81
CA VAL A 519 26.49 -15.04 15.77
C VAL A 519 25.22 -15.86 15.54
N ILE A 520 25.20 -16.56 14.42
CA ILE A 520 24.09 -17.39 13.97
C ILE A 520 24.46 -18.86 14.17
N LEU A 521 23.52 -19.63 14.69
CA LEU A 521 23.58 -21.08 14.73
C LEU A 521 22.73 -21.63 13.58
N LYS A 522 23.38 -22.13 12.53
CA LYS A 522 22.72 -22.88 11.45
C LYS A 522 22.38 -24.28 11.94
N LEU A 523 21.11 -24.54 12.21
CA LEU A 523 20.66 -25.76 12.88
C LEU A 523 20.90 -27.00 12.03
N ASP A 524 21.23 -28.12 12.67
CA ASP A 524 21.37 -29.41 11.99
C ASP A 524 20.03 -30.05 11.57
N THR A 525 18.91 -29.45 12.00
CA THR A 525 17.59 -30.04 11.83
C THR A 525 17.11 -29.89 10.38
N PRO A 526 16.67 -30.98 9.73
CA PRO A 526 16.02 -30.91 8.42
C PRO A 526 14.57 -30.40 8.55
N ALA A 527 13.94 -30.08 7.41
CA ALA A 527 12.58 -29.59 7.25
C ALA A 527 11.56 -30.12 8.29
N GLY A 528 10.69 -29.24 8.79
CA GLY A 528 9.69 -29.54 9.83
C GLY A 528 10.09 -29.14 11.26
N PHE A 529 11.12 -28.30 11.45
CA PHE A 529 11.40 -27.65 12.74
C PHE A 529 10.52 -26.40 12.88
N HIS A 530 9.67 -26.36 13.93
CA HIS A 530 8.73 -25.26 14.17
C HIS A 530 9.06 -24.56 15.47
N VAL A 531 9.09 -23.23 15.42
CA VAL A 531 9.19 -22.38 16.61
C VAL A 531 7.88 -21.62 16.78
N GLY A 532 7.31 -21.67 17.99
CA GLY A 532 6.05 -21.02 18.33
C GLY A 532 6.25 -19.90 19.33
N GLY A 533 5.55 -18.77 19.15
CA GLY A 533 5.61 -17.67 20.12
C GLY A 533 4.88 -16.41 19.71
N GLY A 534 3.57 -16.38 19.96
CA GLY A 534 2.76 -15.16 19.97
C GLY A 534 1.88 -15.09 21.23
N LEU A 535 1.32 -13.91 21.54
CA LEU A 535 0.28 -13.73 22.58
C LEU A 535 -1.02 -14.50 22.26
N GLU A 536 -1.16 -14.97 21.01
CA GLU A 536 -2.21 -15.85 20.51
C GLU A 536 -1.62 -17.26 20.21
N PRO A 537 -2.34 -18.36 20.54
CA PRO A 537 -1.81 -19.73 20.56
C PRO A 537 -1.57 -20.41 19.19
N GLU A 538 -1.59 -19.69 18.05
CA GLU A 538 -1.57 -20.30 16.71
C GLU A 538 -0.47 -19.80 15.74
N GLU A 539 0.43 -18.89 16.16
CA GLU A 539 1.57 -18.46 15.33
C GLU A 539 2.77 -19.42 15.50
N SER A 540 3.03 -20.24 14.49
CA SER A 540 4.23 -21.07 14.38
C SER A 540 4.97 -20.80 13.08
N PHE A 541 6.29 -20.59 13.15
CA PHE A 541 7.13 -20.44 11.97
C PHE A 541 7.59 -21.81 11.49
N GLU A 542 7.23 -22.17 10.26
CA GLU A 542 7.60 -23.45 9.66
C GLU A 542 9.05 -23.41 9.14
N ASN A 543 9.78 -24.52 9.35
CA ASN A 543 11.12 -24.72 8.80
C ASN A 543 12.18 -23.71 9.27
N CYS A 544 12.18 -23.35 10.56
CA CYS A 544 13.26 -22.51 11.10
C CYS A 544 14.61 -23.25 10.97
N THR A 545 15.51 -22.71 10.15
CA THR A 545 16.81 -23.32 9.82
C THR A 545 17.96 -22.75 10.63
N ASP A 546 17.74 -21.62 11.32
CA ASP A 546 18.79 -20.91 12.02
C ASP A 546 18.27 -19.99 13.11
N ILE A 547 19.11 -19.81 14.14
CA ILE A 547 18.76 -19.05 15.32
C ILE A 547 19.93 -18.17 15.78
N GLN A 548 19.63 -16.96 16.26
CA GLN A 548 20.68 -16.08 16.79
C GLN A 548 21.09 -16.51 18.21
N LEU A 549 22.39 -16.45 18.47
CA LEU A 549 22.96 -16.70 19.80
C LEU A 549 23.28 -15.38 20.50
N VAL A 550 22.75 -15.18 21.70
CA VAL A 550 22.87 -13.94 22.47
C VAL A 550 23.57 -14.21 23.79
N GLY A 551 24.52 -13.34 24.15
CA GLY A 551 25.28 -13.45 25.40
C GLY A 551 26.29 -14.60 25.42
N ALA A 552 26.52 -15.27 24.28
CA ALA A 552 27.49 -16.33 24.17
C ALA A 552 28.93 -15.80 24.03
N GLU A 553 29.88 -16.38 24.75
CA GLU A 553 31.31 -16.11 24.56
C GLU A 553 31.84 -16.85 23.32
N ILE A 554 31.54 -16.33 22.13
CA ILE A 554 31.93 -16.91 20.83
C ILE A 554 32.77 -15.89 20.04
N ASP A 555 33.88 -16.34 19.45
CA ASP A 555 34.78 -15.52 18.63
C ASP A 555 34.87 -16.04 17.18
N LYS A 556 35.34 -15.21 16.24
CA LYS A 556 35.41 -15.51 14.80
C LYS A 556 36.14 -16.83 14.45
N SER A 557 37.00 -17.38 15.32
CA SER A 557 37.64 -18.67 15.09
C SER A 557 36.68 -19.87 15.19
N TRP A 558 35.42 -19.62 15.55
CA TRP A 558 34.36 -20.62 15.65
C TRP A 558 33.50 -20.68 14.38
N GLU A 559 33.72 -19.77 13.42
CA GLU A 559 33.10 -19.83 12.08
C GLU A 559 33.25 -21.23 11.48
N GLY A 560 32.13 -21.80 11.03
CA GLY A 560 32.07 -23.12 10.42
C GLY A 560 32.26 -24.30 11.38
N LYS A 561 32.44 -24.06 12.69
CA LYS A 561 32.52 -25.14 13.68
C LYS A 561 31.14 -25.64 14.06
N HIS A 562 31.08 -26.94 14.27
CA HIS A 562 29.87 -27.60 14.71
C HIS A 562 29.78 -27.54 16.24
N VAL A 563 28.67 -27.04 16.75
CA VAL A 563 28.51 -26.77 18.18
C VAL A 563 27.20 -27.29 18.73
N LYS A 564 27.21 -27.52 20.04
CA LYS A 564 26.01 -27.77 20.83
C LYS A 564 25.76 -26.60 21.77
N VAL A 565 24.59 -25.99 21.66
CA VAL A 565 24.19 -24.79 22.40
C VAL A 565 23.01 -25.11 23.32
N THR A 566 23.07 -24.58 24.55
CA THR A 566 21.95 -24.56 25.49
C THR A 566 21.64 -23.13 25.90
N GLY A 567 20.38 -22.81 26.13
CA GLY A 567 19.98 -21.49 26.65
C GLY A 567 18.47 -21.33 26.68
N GLU A 568 17.99 -20.12 26.90
CA GLU A 568 16.56 -19.80 26.89
C GLU A 568 16.15 -19.32 25.50
N LEU A 569 15.31 -20.10 24.82
CA LEU A 569 14.67 -19.73 23.57
C LEU A 569 13.53 -18.76 23.88
N ASN A 570 13.52 -17.59 23.25
CA ASN A 570 12.38 -16.69 23.31
C ASN A 570 12.05 -16.19 21.91
N ALA A 571 10.75 -16.01 21.65
CA ALA A 571 10.29 -15.01 20.68
C ALA A 571 10.64 -13.67 21.32
N ASP A 572 11.58 -12.93 20.75
CA ASP A 572 12.14 -11.82 21.53
C ASP A 572 12.24 -10.51 20.75
N ALA A 573 11.53 -9.53 21.30
CA ALA A 573 11.38 -8.15 20.89
C ALA A 573 12.27 -7.18 21.70
N TYR A 574 13.29 -7.65 22.43
CA TYR A 574 14.01 -6.74 23.35
C TYR A 574 15.55 -6.75 23.28
N THR A 575 16.22 -7.57 22.47
CA THR A 575 17.71 -7.50 22.41
C THR A 575 18.38 -7.97 21.11
N VAL A 576 17.61 -8.43 20.12
CA VAL A 576 18.13 -9.26 19.00
C VAL A 576 17.69 -8.71 17.64
N TYR A 577 17.57 -7.39 17.56
CA TYR A 577 16.99 -6.66 16.44
C TYR A 577 17.75 -6.71 15.10
N TYR A 578 18.68 -7.65 14.94
CA TYR A 578 19.61 -7.59 13.82
C TYR A 578 19.63 -8.80 12.91
N PHE A 579 19.01 -9.94 13.19
CA PHE A 579 19.12 -11.04 12.20
C PHE A 579 17.90 -11.95 12.09
N ARG A 580 17.19 -12.33 13.17
CA ARG A 580 16.18 -13.40 13.10
C ARG A 580 15.03 -13.25 14.09
N GLU A 581 13.92 -13.93 13.81
CA GLU A 581 12.67 -13.92 14.59
C GLU A 581 12.78 -14.56 15.99
N TYR A 582 13.78 -15.42 16.20
CA TYR A 582 14.00 -16.12 17.46
C TYR A 582 15.47 -16.07 17.90
N ALA A 583 15.68 -16.13 19.21
CA ALA A 583 17.00 -16.09 19.80
C ALA A 583 17.14 -17.05 20.98
N VAL A 584 18.36 -17.56 21.16
CA VAL A 584 18.77 -18.25 22.38
C VAL A 584 19.57 -17.29 23.24
N TYR A 585 18.98 -16.91 24.38
CA TYR A 585 19.59 -16.05 25.39
C TYR A 585 20.43 -16.85 26.38
N ASP A 586 21.43 -16.16 26.94
CA ASP A 586 22.44 -16.74 27.83
C ASP A 586 23.03 -18.02 27.22
N ALA A 587 23.26 -18.00 25.90
CA ALA A 587 23.64 -19.17 25.14
C ALA A 587 25.01 -19.71 25.60
N VAL A 588 25.02 -20.95 26.06
CA VAL A 588 26.22 -21.67 26.50
C VAL A 588 26.56 -22.73 25.48
N VAL A 589 27.77 -22.67 24.94
CA VAL A 589 28.30 -23.73 24.06
C VAL A 589 28.94 -24.83 24.90
N SER A 590 28.42 -26.04 24.78
CA SER A 590 28.80 -27.19 25.61
C SER A 590 29.66 -28.23 24.87
N GLU A 591 29.64 -28.23 23.54
CA GLU A 591 30.48 -29.09 22.69
C GLU A 591 30.89 -28.32 21.42
N ILE A 592 32.13 -28.54 20.97
CA ILE A 592 32.70 -27.92 19.76
C ILE A 592 33.44 -29.01 18.99
N LYS A 593 33.10 -29.20 17.72
CA LYS A 593 33.68 -30.21 16.83
C LYS A 593 34.29 -29.61 15.58
#